data_AF-A0A4U9W345-F1
#
_entry.id   AF-A0A4U9W345-F1
#
_cell.length_a   1.000
_cell.length_b   1.000
_cell.length_c   1.000
_cell.angle_alpha   90.00
_cell.angle_beta   90.00
_cell.angle_gamma   90.00
#
_symmetry.space_group_name_H-M   'P 1'
#
loop_
_entity.id
_entity.type
_entity.pdbx_description
1 polymer ?
#
loop_
_entity_poly.entity_id
_entity_poly.type
_entity_poly.pdbx_seq_one_letter_code
_entity_poly.pdbx_strand_id
1 'polypeptide(L)'
;MRVKWPSPVVKTDAEDGSPIITALREAQEEVAIPPQRVHVLGQLAPLDSSTGFQVTPVVGLIPADVAFHANEDEVAEVFEIPLHEALRLSRYYPLDIHRGGHAHRVYLSWYQSQFVWV
;
A
#
# COMPACT_ATOMS: atom_id res chain seq x y z
N MET A 1 -19.05 8.59 -7.45
CA MET A 1 -18.47 8.44 -6.11
C MET A 1 -16.96 8.59 -6.25
N ARG A 2 -16.36 9.64 -5.66
CA ARG A 2 -14.91 9.90 -5.76
C ARG A 2 -14.21 8.94 -4.81
N VAL A 3 -13.34 8.08 -5.32
CA VAL A 3 -12.41 7.31 -4.50
C VAL A 3 -11.12 8.11 -4.44
N LYS A 4 -10.76 8.56 -3.24
CA LYS A 4 -9.47 9.16 -2.91
C LYS A 4 -8.72 8.09 -2.15
N TRP A 5 -7.78 7.42 -2.81
CA TRP A 5 -6.75 6.66 -2.12
C TRP A 5 -5.68 7.68 -1.72
N PRO A 6 -5.55 8.07 -0.45
CA PRO A 6 -4.21 8.39 -0.01
C PRO A 6 -3.49 7.04 0.00
N SER A 7 -2.49 6.85 -0.87
CA SER A 7 -1.34 6.19 -0.29
C SER A 7 -0.83 7.26 0.66
N PRO A 8 -0.97 7.14 1.99
CA PRO A 8 -0.26 8.06 2.83
C PRO A 8 1.21 7.81 2.48
N VAL A 9 1.82 8.79 1.84
CA VAL A 9 3.26 8.82 1.64
C VAL A 9 3.78 9.14 3.03
N VAL A 10 3.85 8.13 3.90
CA VAL A 10 4.28 8.39 5.26
C VAL A 10 5.79 8.47 5.26
N LYS A 11 6.24 9.58 5.80
CA LYS A 11 7.64 9.94 5.85
C LYS A 11 8.29 9.06 6.91
N THR A 12 9.45 8.49 6.61
CA THR A 12 10.29 7.87 7.63
C THR A 12 10.57 8.92 8.71
N ASP A 13 10.13 8.65 9.93
CA ASP A 13 10.48 9.49 11.07
C ASP A 13 11.93 9.21 11.46
N ALA A 14 12.61 10.23 11.98
CA ALA A 14 14.03 10.14 12.34
C ALA A 14 14.30 9.02 13.36
N GLU A 15 13.29 8.62 14.12
CA GLU A 15 13.34 7.57 15.13
C GLU A 15 13.13 6.15 14.56
N ASP A 16 12.58 6.01 13.35
CA ASP A 16 12.21 4.71 12.80
C ASP A 16 13.45 3.87 12.46
N GLY A 17 14.59 4.47 12.09
CA GLY A 17 15.86 3.77 11.88
C GLY A 17 15.91 2.73 10.75
N SER A 18 14.77 2.28 10.20
CA SER A 18 14.65 1.39 9.04
C SER A 18 13.24 1.44 8.42
N PRO A 19 13.08 1.15 7.11
CA PRO A 19 11.77 1.06 6.46
C PRO A 19 10.82 0.02 7.07
N ILE A 20 11.38 -1.04 7.67
CA ILE A 20 10.59 -2.09 8.34
C ILE A 20 9.91 -1.54 9.59
N ILE A 21 10.64 -0.76 10.40
CA ILE A 21 10.08 -0.15 11.61
C ILE A 21 8.99 0.86 11.25
N THR A 22 9.23 1.72 10.26
CA THR A 22 8.20 2.62 9.72
C THR A 22 6.96 1.83 9.30
N ALA A 23 7.11 0.81 8.44
CA ALA A 23 5.97 0.04 7.95
C ALA A 23 5.16 -0.65 9.06
N LEU A 24 5.84 -1.15 10.10
CA LEU A 24 5.16 -1.76 11.25
C LEU A 24 4.44 -0.74 12.12
N ARG A 25 5.03 0.44 12.33
CA ARG A 25 4.40 1.54 13.08
C ARG A 25 3.16 2.05 12.35
N GLU A 26 3.26 2.32 11.05
CA GLU A 26 2.12 2.75 10.23
C GLU A 26 1.00 1.70 10.20
N ALA A 27 1.34 0.42 10.00
CA ALA A 27 0.34 -0.65 10.03
C ALA A 27 -0.41 -0.73 11.37
N GLN A 28 0.27 -0.38 12.47
CA GLN A 28 -0.36 -0.27 13.78
C GLN A 28 -1.25 0.98 13.90
N GLU A 29 -0.77 2.14 13.45
CA GLU A 29 -1.47 3.42 13.57
C GLU A 29 -2.69 3.51 12.65
N GLU A 30 -2.58 3.01 11.42
CA GLU A 30 -3.60 3.14 10.38
C GLU A 30 -4.69 2.07 10.47
N VAL A 31 -4.31 0.82 10.75
CA VAL A 31 -5.20 -0.35 10.66
C VAL A 31 -5.15 -1.29 11.88
N ALA A 32 -4.49 -0.85 12.97
CA ALA A 32 -4.40 -1.56 14.25
C ALA A 32 -3.73 -2.95 14.17
N ILE A 33 -2.83 -3.19 13.21
CA ILE A 33 -2.06 -4.43 13.15
C ILE A 33 -0.95 -4.38 14.20
N PRO A 34 -0.93 -5.29 15.21
CA PRO A 34 0.12 -5.26 16.23
C PRO A 34 1.47 -5.67 15.62
N PRO A 35 2.55 -4.89 15.76
CA PRO A 35 3.86 -5.20 15.15
C PRO A 35 4.39 -6.59 15.52
N GLN A 36 4.14 -7.04 16.75
CA GLN A 36 4.59 -8.34 17.26
C GLN A 36 3.85 -9.53 16.62
N ARG A 37 2.75 -9.27 15.92
CA ARG A 37 1.95 -10.27 15.19
C ARG A 37 2.35 -10.37 13.72
N VAL A 38 3.25 -9.52 13.25
CA VAL A 38 3.73 -9.52 11.87
C VAL A 38 5.02 -10.33 11.77
N HIS A 39 5.01 -11.40 10.96
CA HIS A 39 6.23 -12.07 10.55
C HIS A 39 6.75 -11.43 9.26
N VAL A 40 7.74 -10.54 9.39
CA VAL A 40 8.34 -9.85 8.25
C VAL A 40 9.14 -10.82 7.39
N LEU A 41 8.78 -10.91 6.11
CA LEU A 41 9.47 -11.74 5.10
C LEU A 41 10.65 -11.01 4.47
N GLY A 42 10.57 -9.68 4.39
CA GLY A 42 11.63 -8.84 3.84
C GLY A 42 11.11 -7.55 3.22
N GLN A 43 11.99 -6.87 2.50
CA GLN A 43 11.68 -5.64 1.77
C GLN A 43 11.92 -5.85 0.27
N LEU A 44 11.08 -5.22 -0.55
CA LEU A 44 11.27 -5.18 -2.00
C LEU A 44 12.18 -4.00 -2.39
N ALA A 45 12.63 -3.99 -3.64
CA ALA A 45 13.42 -2.88 -4.16
C ALA A 45 12.63 -1.55 -4.02
N PRO A 46 13.30 -0.46 -3.61
CA PRO A 46 12.65 0.84 -3.53
C PRO A 46 12.09 1.29 -4.88
N LEU A 47 10.94 1.95 -4.84
CA LEU A 47 10.24 2.49 -6.00
C LEU A 47 10.19 4.01 -5.90
N ASP A 48 10.63 4.68 -6.95
CA ASP A 48 10.51 6.14 -7.04
C ASP A 48 9.09 6.50 -7.48
N SER A 49 8.41 7.28 -6.65
CA SER A 49 7.10 7.82 -6.96
C SER A 49 7.19 9.00 -7.93
N SER A 50 6.09 9.25 -8.66
CA SER A 50 5.96 10.39 -9.57
C SER A 50 6.09 11.77 -8.89
N THR A 51 6.05 11.83 -7.56
CA THR A 51 6.16 13.05 -6.76
C THR A 51 7.53 13.20 -6.07
N GLY A 52 8.50 12.33 -6.38
CA GLY A 52 9.88 12.45 -5.91
C GLY A 52 10.16 11.79 -4.55
N PHE A 53 9.22 11.03 -4.00
CA PHE A 53 9.44 10.18 -2.83
C PHE A 53 9.91 8.79 -3.26
N GLN A 54 10.79 8.19 -2.46
CA GLN A 54 11.18 6.80 -2.59
C GLN A 54 10.38 5.95 -1.60
N VAL A 55 9.68 4.94 -2.09
CA VAL A 55 8.84 4.04 -1.29
C VAL A 55 9.51 2.67 -1.24
N THR A 56 9.72 2.12 -0.05
CA THR A 56 10.29 0.78 0.14
C THR A 56 9.19 -0.17 0.62
N PRO A 57 8.67 -1.08 -0.21
CA PRO A 57 7.63 -2.00 0.21
C PRO A 57 8.18 -3.04 1.19
N VAL A 58 7.47 -3.26 2.29
CA VAL A 58 7.78 -4.30 3.28
C VAL A 58 6.71 -5.37 3.22
N VAL A 59 7.12 -6.64 3.12
CA VAL A 59 6.21 -7.79 3.03
C VAL A 59 6.19 -8.51 4.37
N GLY A 60 5.00 -8.67 4.95
CA GLY A 60 4.78 -9.39 6.20
C GLY A 60 3.62 -10.38 6.10
N LEU A 61 3.70 -11.45 6.90
CA LEU A 61 2.59 -12.37 7.14
C LEU A 61 1.95 -12.05 8.48
N ILE A 62 0.63 -12.08 8.52
CA ILE A 62 -0.16 -11.93 9.74
C ILE A 62 -1.07 -13.16 9.93
N PRO A 63 -1.36 -13.55 11.18
CA PRO A 63 -2.37 -14.56 11.46
C PRO A 63 -3.77 -14.15 10.98
N ALA A 64 -4.57 -15.12 10.56
CA ALA A 64 -5.91 -14.88 10.01
C ALA A 64 -6.93 -14.34 11.03
N ASP A 65 -6.63 -14.42 12.32
CA ASP A 65 -7.44 -13.91 13.43
C ASP A 65 -7.09 -12.46 13.81
N VAL A 66 -6.16 -11.80 13.10
CA VAL A 66 -5.90 -10.37 13.28
C VAL A 66 -7.06 -9.57 12.71
N ALA A 67 -7.75 -8.83 13.56
CA ALA A 67 -8.81 -7.92 13.14
C ALA A 67 -8.24 -6.55 12.77
N PHE A 68 -8.61 -6.02 11.61
CA PHE A 68 -8.26 -4.67 11.19
C PHE A 68 -9.23 -3.65 11.78
N HIS A 69 -8.71 -2.54 12.28
CA HIS A 69 -9.51 -1.39 12.68
C HIS A 69 -8.92 -0.14 12.05
N ALA A 70 -9.67 0.47 11.14
CA ALA A 70 -9.26 1.71 10.49
C ALA A 70 -9.19 2.85 11.51
N ASN A 71 -8.10 3.61 11.49
CA ASN A 71 -8.07 4.94 12.05
C ASN A 71 -8.83 5.88 11.11
N GLU A 72 -10.04 6.30 11.50
CA GLU A 72 -10.94 7.08 10.64
C GLU A 72 -10.39 8.45 10.22
N ASP A 73 -9.39 8.98 10.94
CA ASP A 73 -8.72 10.23 10.57
C ASP A 73 -7.89 10.09 9.29
N GLU A 74 -7.44 8.87 8.96
CA GLU A 74 -6.50 8.60 7.86
C GLU A 74 -7.00 7.55 6.87
N VAL A 75 -7.76 6.55 7.35
CA VAL A 75 -8.24 5.39 6.59
C VAL A 75 -9.75 5.38 6.56
N ALA A 76 -10.32 5.56 5.36
CA ALA A 76 -11.77 5.56 5.16
C ALA A 76 -12.38 4.14 5.12
N GLU A 77 -11.63 3.15 4.65
CA GLU A 77 -12.10 1.78 4.50
C GLU A 77 -10.92 0.80 4.41
N VAL A 78 -11.06 -0.38 5.01
CA VAL A 78 -10.13 -1.50 4.87
C VAL A 78 -10.80 -2.62 4.09
N PHE A 79 -10.10 -3.16 3.09
CA PHE A 79 -10.56 -4.30 2.32
C PHE A 79 -9.39 -5.22 1.97
N GLU A 80 -9.71 -6.48 1.65
CA GLU A 80 -8.73 -7.50 1.31
C GLU A 80 -8.96 -8.01 -0.12
N ILE A 81 -7.85 -8.23 -0.84
CA ILE A 81 -7.86 -8.92 -2.13
C ILE A 81 -7.21 -10.30 -1.94
N PRO A 82 -7.90 -11.41 -2.25
CA PRO A 82 -7.27 -12.73 -2.25
C PRO A 82 -6.01 -12.72 -3.10
N LEU A 83 -4.90 -13.28 -2.61
CA LEU A 83 -3.61 -13.20 -3.30
C LEU A 83 -3.67 -13.77 -4.74
N HIS A 84 -4.40 -14.86 -4.96
CA HIS A 84 -4.59 -15.43 -6.30
C HIS A 84 -5.36 -14.48 -7.22
N GLU A 85 -6.27 -13.68 -6.66
CA GLU A 85 -6.85 -12.56 -7.39
C GLU A 85 -5.76 -11.54 -7.64
N ALA A 86 -5.12 -10.92 -6.65
CA ALA A 86 -4.10 -9.88 -6.87
C ALA A 86 -3.01 -10.24 -7.91
N LEU A 87 -2.60 -11.51 -8.00
CA LEU A 87 -1.57 -11.97 -8.95
C LEU A 87 -2.08 -12.24 -10.38
N ARG A 88 -3.38 -12.27 -10.65
CA ARG A 88 -3.89 -12.51 -12.02
C ARG A 88 -3.71 -11.26 -12.90
N LEU A 89 -2.65 -11.24 -13.69
CA LEU A 89 -2.26 -10.10 -14.54
C LEU A 89 -3.34 -9.64 -15.52
N SER A 90 -4.24 -10.54 -15.95
CA SER A 90 -5.30 -10.23 -16.91
C SER A 90 -6.39 -9.28 -16.36
N ARG A 91 -6.41 -8.95 -15.06
CA ARG A 91 -7.33 -7.94 -14.52
C ARG A 91 -6.83 -6.51 -14.65
N TYR A 92 -5.55 -6.33 -14.99
CA TYR A 92 -4.90 -5.04 -15.01
C TYR A 92 -4.93 -4.46 -16.42
N TYR A 93 -5.50 -3.26 -16.55
CA TYR A 93 -5.59 -2.51 -17.79
C TYR A 93 -4.54 -1.39 -17.80
N PRO A 94 -3.64 -1.35 -18.80
CA PRO A 94 -2.65 -0.30 -18.88
C PRO A 94 -3.30 1.04 -19.28
N LEU A 95 -2.86 2.12 -18.64
CA LEU A 95 -3.16 3.49 -19.03
C LEU A 95 -1.88 4.30 -19.11
N ASP A 96 -1.61 4.90 -20.26
CA ASP A 96 -0.48 5.81 -20.44
C ASP A 96 -0.90 7.23 -20.07
N ILE A 97 -0.29 7.77 -19.01
CA ILE A 97 -0.54 9.10 -18.48
C ILE A 97 0.63 10.00 -18.85
N HIS A 98 0.33 11.17 -19.43
CA HIS A 98 1.34 12.17 -19.73
C HIS A 98 1.34 13.25 -18.64
N ARG A 99 2.44 13.38 -17.90
CA ARG A 99 2.60 14.40 -16.84
C ARG A 99 3.99 15.01 -16.91
N GLY A 100 4.07 16.34 -16.95
CA GLY A 100 5.36 17.05 -17.01
C GLY A 100 6.23 16.72 -18.23
N GLY A 101 5.63 16.30 -19.35
CA GLY A 101 6.37 15.89 -20.56
C GLY A 101 6.85 14.43 -20.59
N HIS A 102 6.62 13.68 -19.51
CA HIS A 102 6.96 12.26 -19.41
C HIS A 102 5.70 11.39 -19.51
N ALA A 103 5.81 10.29 -20.27
CA ALA A 103 4.79 9.25 -20.31
C ALA A 103 5.05 8.25 -19.17
N HIS A 104 4.05 8.06 -18.31
CA HIS A 104 4.05 7.08 -17.24
C HIS A 104 2.93 6.07 -17.49
N ARG A 105 3.27 4.79 -17.52
CA ARG A 105 2.28 3.72 -17.59
C ARG A 105 1.84 3.34 -16.18
N VAL A 106 0.54 3.39 -15.94
CA VAL A 106 -0.09 2.84 -14.73
C VAL A 106 -0.98 1.66 -15.12
N TYR A 107 -1.21 0.76 -14.18
CA TYR A 107 -2.08 -0.39 -14.35
C TYR A 107 -3.30 -0.28 -13.47
N LEU A 108 -4.47 -0.33 -14.08
CA LEU A 108 -5.75 -0.10 -13.42
C LEU A 108 -6.50 -1.41 -13.24
N SER A 109 -7.12 -1.59 -12.09
CA SER A 109 -7.91 -2.78 -11.77
C SER A 109 -9.11 -2.41 -10.91
N TRP A 110 -10.23 -3.09 -11.14
CA TRP A 110 -11.39 -3.05 -10.26
C TRP A 110 -11.45 -4.32 -9.42
N TYR A 111 -11.73 -4.17 -8.13
CA TYR A 111 -12.03 -5.28 -7.23
C TYR A 111 -13.22 -4.90 -6.35
N GLN A 112 -14.34 -5.60 -6.51
CA GLN A 112 -15.63 -5.21 -5.90
C GLN A 112 -15.97 -3.75 -6.21
N SER A 113 -16.24 -2.92 -5.21
CA SER A 113 -16.48 -1.48 -5.33
C SER A 113 -15.20 -0.64 -5.37
N GLN A 114 -14.02 -1.27 -5.24
CA GLN A 114 -12.74 -0.59 -5.10
C GLN A 114 -12.01 -0.47 -6.44
N PHE A 115 -11.41 0.69 -6.65
CA PHE A 115 -10.57 1.00 -7.80
C PHE A 115 -9.11 1.06 -7.38
N VAL A 116 -8.28 0.17 -7.92
CA VAL A 116 -6.87 0.01 -7.57
C VAL A 116 -6.00 0.37 -8.77
N TRP A 117 -4.94 1.15 -8.55
CA TRP A 117 -3.94 1.44 -9.56
C TRP A 117 -2.53 1.21 -9.01
N VAL A 118 -1.63 0.71 -9.87
CA VAL A 118 -0.21 0.48 -9.58
C VAL A 118 0.69 1.04 -10.67
#